data_AF-A0A496W1M2-F1
#
_entry.id   AF-A0A496W1M2-F1
#
_cell.length_a   1.000
_cell.length_b   1.000
_cell.length_c   1.000
_cell.angle_alpha   90.00
_cell.angle_beta   90.00
_cell.angle_gamma   90.00
#
_symmetry.space_group_name_H-M   'P 1'
#
loop_
_entity.id
_entity.type
_entity.pdbx_description
1 polymer ?
#
loop_
_entity_poly.entity_id
_entity_poly.type
_entity_poly.pdbx_seq_one_letter_code
_entity_poly.pdbx_strand_id
1 'polypeptide(L)'
;MLKKASWRLKIYKKWKQKTPTSIEKLALQLNPILKKFSVLLKTSLNFKVYEDLKFPKILSLENSIEIPYTAWSTGTKKVIFTIMPLFELNTERTIILIDEPERSLQADIQTEMIDQ
;
A
#
# COMPACT_ATOMS: atom_id res chain seq x y z
N MET A 1 -2.53 -27.40 13.80
CA MET A 1 -2.33 -26.14 13.04
C MET A 1 -2.84 -24.87 13.74
N LEU A 2 -3.92 -24.92 14.54
CA LEU A 2 -4.52 -23.75 15.24
C LEU A 2 -3.61 -23.03 16.27
N LYS A 3 -2.72 -23.74 16.98
CA LYS A 3 -1.82 -23.12 17.99
C LYS A 3 -0.77 -22.16 17.40
N LYS A 4 -0.34 -22.35 16.14
CA LYS A 4 0.65 -21.50 15.46
C LYS A 4 0.10 -20.13 15.04
N ALA A 5 -1.20 -20.01 14.79
CA ALA A 5 -1.83 -18.72 14.47
C ALA A 5 -1.95 -17.81 15.71
N SER A 6 -2.21 -18.42 16.88
CA SER A 6 -2.43 -17.71 18.15
C SER A 6 -1.20 -16.96 18.67
N TRP A 7 0.00 -17.56 18.64
CA TRP A 7 1.21 -16.90 19.15
C TRP A 7 1.68 -15.74 18.25
N ARG A 8 1.54 -15.89 16.92
CA ARG A 8 1.84 -14.84 15.93
C ARG A 8 0.99 -13.60 16.15
N LEU A 9 -0.30 -13.78 16.42
CA LEU A 9 -1.23 -12.70 16.77
C LEU A 9 -0.83 -11.97 18.06
N LYS A 10 -0.37 -12.72 19.08
CA LYS A 10 0.13 -12.11 20.34
C LYS A 10 1.42 -11.30 20.13
N ILE A 11 2.37 -11.79 19.33
CA ILE A 11 3.59 -11.06 18.99
C ILE A 11 3.27 -9.79 18.22
N TYR A 12 2.41 -9.90 17.21
CA TYR A 12 1.99 -8.76 16.41
C TYR A 12 1.32 -7.67 17.26
N LYS A 13 0.40 -8.04 18.17
CA LYS A 13 -0.25 -7.08 19.09
C LYS A 13 0.78 -6.35 19.98
N LYS A 14 1.80 -7.06 20.48
CA LYS A 14 2.88 -6.45 21.27
C LYS A 14 3.80 -5.55 20.43
N TRP A 15 4.08 -5.93 19.19
CA TRP A 15 4.86 -5.10 18.25
C TRP A 15 4.09 -3.82 17.88
N LYS A 16 2.80 -3.92 17.55
CA LYS A 16 1.92 -2.79 17.18
C LYS A 16 1.82 -1.72 18.27
N GLN A 17 1.91 -2.09 19.55
CA GLN A 17 1.87 -1.13 20.67
C GLN A 17 3.18 -0.34 20.85
N LYS A 18 4.29 -0.81 20.31
CA LYS A 18 5.63 -0.23 20.53
C LYS A 18 6.18 0.55 19.34
N THR A 19 5.47 0.54 18.20
CA THR A 19 5.93 1.15 16.95
C THR A 19 4.77 1.91 16.34
N PRO A 20 4.90 3.21 16.01
CA PRO A 20 3.85 3.92 15.25
C PRO A 20 3.57 3.13 13.98
N THR A 21 2.29 2.89 13.68
CA THR A 21 1.89 1.92 12.66
C THR A 21 2.51 2.30 11.31
N SER A 22 3.46 1.50 10.80
CA SER A 22 4.14 1.76 9.51
C SER A 22 3.14 2.01 8.38
N ILE A 23 1.97 1.35 8.44
CA ILE A 23 0.86 1.53 7.48
C ILE A 23 0.26 2.94 7.47
N GLU A 24 0.22 3.64 8.61
CA GLU A 24 -0.33 5.00 8.70
C GLU A 24 0.64 6.02 8.11
N LYS A 25 1.94 5.86 8.39
CA LYS A 25 2.99 6.66 7.76
C LYS A 25 3.04 6.43 6.25
N LEU A 26 2.96 5.17 5.83
CA LEU A 26 2.85 4.78 4.43
C LEU A 26 1.62 5.43 3.79
N ALA A 27 0.46 5.36 4.44
CA ALA A 27 -0.77 5.98 3.93
C ALA A 27 -0.63 7.51 3.79
N LEU A 28 -0.02 8.19 4.76
CA LEU A 28 0.19 9.64 4.70
C LEU A 28 0.99 10.07 3.46
N GLN A 29 1.99 9.27 3.09
CA GLN A 29 2.87 9.58 1.97
C GLN A 29 2.34 9.06 0.63
N LEU A 30 1.69 7.90 0.61
CA LEU A 30 1.23 7.22 -0.62
C LEU A 30 -0.17 7.68 -1.06
N ASN A 31 -1.06 8.05 -0.13
CA ASN A 31 -2.43 8.47 -0.46
C ASN A 31 -2.53 9.68 -1.40
N PRO A 32 -1.65 10.71 -1.36
CA PRO A 32 -1.63 11.77 -2.35
C PRO A 32 -1.54 11.24 -3.80
N ILE A 33 -0.79 10.17 -4.02
CA ILE A 33 -0.67 9.50 -5.32
C ILE A 33 -1.90 8.64 -5.59
N LEU A 34 -2.33 7.82 -4.61
CA LEU A 34 -3.45 6.88 -4.78
C LEU A 34 -4.80 7.55 -5.03
N LYS A 35 -5.01 8.78 -4.57
CA LYS A 35 -6.22 9.56 -4.86
C LYS A 35 -6.44 9.77 -6.37
N LYS A 36 -5.36 9.85 -7.16
CA LYS A 36 -5.42 9.92 -8.64
C LYS A 36 -5.99 8.63 -9.26
N PHE A 37 -5.95 7.53 -8.52
CA PHE A 37 -6.53 6.24 -8.89
C PHE A 37 -7.87 5.98 -8.20
N SER A 38 -8.48 7.01 -7.59
CA SER A 38 -9.74 6.93 -6.82
C SER A 38 -9.72 5.90 -5.68
N VAL A 39 -8.55 5.66 -5.09
CA VAL A 39 -8.37 4.70 -3.98
C VAL A 39 -7.53 5.27 -2.84
N LEU A 40 -7.64 4.65 -1.66
CA LEU A 40 -6.87 4.99 -0.47
C LEU A 40 -6.29 3.74 0.18
N LEU A 41 -5.15 3.85 0.84
CA LEU A 41 -4.62 2.77 1.66
C LEU A 41 -5.46 2.59 2.94
N LYS A 42 -5.90 1.36 3.21
CA LYS A 42 -6.61 1.01 4.43
C LYS A 42 -5.64 0.94 5.61
N THR A 43 -5.77 1.86 6.56
CA THR A 43 -4.95 1.90 7.79
C THR A 43 -5.58 1.10 8.93
N SER A 44 -6.91 0.99 8.96
CA SER A 44 -7.66 0.25 9.97
C SER A 44 -7.68 -1.26 9.66
N LEU A 45 -6.59 -1.93 10.00
CA LEU A 45 -6.48 -3.37 9.79
C LEU A 45 -7.15 -4.13 10.95
N ASN A 46 -8.24 -4.82 10.63
CA ASN A 46 -8.96 -5.70 11.55
C ASN A 46 -8.53 -7.14 11.28
N PHE A 47 -7.37 -7.53 11.84
CA PHE A 47 -6.74 -8.82 11.59
C PHE A 47 -7.52 -9.95 12.27
N LYS A 48 -8.49 -10.52 11.56
CA LYS A 48 -9.19 -11.73 11.99
C LYS A 48 -8.45 -12.98 11.52
N VAL A 49 -7.73 -12.89 10.40
CA VAL A 49 -7.02 -14.01 9.79
C VAL A 49 -5.60 -13.60 9.35
N TYR A 50 -4.67 -14.56 9.27
CA TYR A 50 -3.27 -14.29 8.93
C TYR A 50 -3.11 -13.74 7.52
N GLU A 51 -4.04 -14.07 6.62
CA GLU A 51 -4.12 -13.60 5.25
C GLU A 51 -4.30 -12.08 5.15
N ASP A 52 -4.92 -11.45 6.17
CA ASP A 52 -5.04 -10.00 6.29
C ASP A 52 -3.67 -9.29 6.44
N LEU A 53 -2.59 -10.04 6.69
CA LEU A 53 -1.23 -9.51 6.87
C LEU A 53 -0.38 -9.58 5.59
N LYS A 54 -0.83 -10.26 4.53
CA LYS A 54 0.03 -10.51 3.36
C LYS A 54 0.11 -9.36 2.37
N PHE A 55 -0.97 -8.61 2.20
CA PHE A 55 -1.06 -7.57 1.19
C PHE A 55 -1.64 -6.28 1.76
N PRO A 56 -1.20 -5.11 1.27
CA PRO A 56 -1.90 -3.86 1.54
C PRO A 56 -3.36 -3.99 1.08
N LYS A 57 -4.26 -3.35 1.81
CA LYS A 57 -5.68 -3.28 1.47
C LYS A 57 -5.98 -1.86 1.01
N ILE A 58 -6.81 -1.71 -0.01
CA ILE A 58 -7.25 -0.39 -0.47
C ILE A 58 -8.75 -0.23 -0.30
N LEU A 59 -9.17 1.01 -0.13
CA LEU A 59 -10.56 1.42 -0.08
C LEU A 59 -10.87 2.24 -1.33
N SER A 60 -12.08 2.12 -1.87
CA SER A 60 -12.60 3.08 -2.84
C SER A 60 -12.73 4.45 -2.18
N LEU A 61 -12.28 5.49 -2.88
CA LEU A 61 -12.44 6.87 -2.42
C LEU A 61 -13.92 7.30 -2.39
N GLU A 62 -14.75 6.72 -3.25
CA GLU A 62 -16.16 7.08 -3.40
C GLU A 62 -17.01 6.63 -2.21
N ASN A 63 -16.83 5.38 -1.76
CA ASN A 63 -17.72 4.75 -0.78
C ASN A 63 -17.01 4.13 0.41
N SER A 64 -15.68 4.25 0.49
CA SER A 64 -14.84 3.68 1.56
C SER A 64 -14.95 2.15 1.70
N ILE A 65 -15.42 1.44 0.67
CA ILE A 65 -15.51 -0.02 0.65
C ILE A 65 -14.16 -0.60 0.26
N GLU A 66 -13.75 -1.69 0.94
CA GLU A 66 -12.54 -2.43 0.61
C GLU A 66 -12.64 -3.07 -0.77
N ILE A 67 -11.66 -2.78 -1.64
CA ILE A 67 -11.60 -3.36 -2.98
C ILE A 67 -10.76 -4.64 -2.90
N PRO A 68 -11.31 -5.81 -3.26
CA PRO A 68 -10.56 -7.06 -3.22
C PRO A 68 -9.37 -6.99 -4.18
N TYR A 69 -8.23 -7.58 -3.80
CA TYR A 69 -7.00 -7.57 -4.59
C TYR A 69 -7.18 -8.01 -6.06
N THR A 70 -8.08 -8.96 -6.30
CA THR A 70 -8.43 -9.45 -7.64
C THR A 70 -9.06 -8.38 -8.53
N ALA A 71 -9.71 -7.37 -7.94
CA ALA A 71 -10.36 -6.27 -8.65
C ALA A 71 -9.46 -5.03 -8.80
N TRP A 72 -8.20 -5.06 -8.34
CA TRP A 72 -7.30 -3.93 -8.52
C TRP A 72 -6.88 -3.81 -9.97
N SER A 73 -6.88 -2.57 -10.49
CA SER A 73 -6.32 -2.27 -11.80
C SER A 73 -4.82 -2.57 -11.84
N THR A 74 -4.30 -2.85 -13.03
CA THR A 74 -2.86 -3.06 -13.25
C THR A 74 -2.05 -1.83 -12.83
N GLY A 75 -2.53 -0.63 -13.14
CA GLY A 75 -1.90 0.64 -12.73
C GLY A 75 -1.84 0.80 -11.21
N THR A 76 -2.93 0.52 -10.50
CA THR A 76 -2.97 0.57 -9.03
C THR A 76 -1.98 -0.42 -8.41
N LYS A 77 -1.93 -1.66 -8.91
CA LYS A 77 -0.95 -2.67 -8.46
C LYS A 77 0.47 -2.17 -8.68
N LYS A 78 0.76 -1.63 -9.86
CA LYS A 78 2.09 -1.12 -10.22
C LYS A 78 2.52 -0.01 -9.26
N VAL A 79 1.71 1.03 -9.09
CA VAL A 79 2.04 2.16 -8.21
C VAL A 79 2.30 1.70 -6.78
N ILE A 80 1.41 0.88 -6.22
CA ILE A 80 1.57 0.40 -4.84
C ILE A 80 2.84 -0.46 -4.70
N PHE A 81 3.06 -1.41 -5.60
CA PHE A 81 4.19 -2.34 -5.49
C PHE A 81 5.54 -1.73 -5.86
N THR A 82 5.58 -0.72 -6.72
CA THR A 82 6.80 0.03 -7.02
C THR A 82 7.20 0.93 -5.85
N ILE A 83 6.24 1.62 -5.22
CA ILE A 83 6.55 2.64 -4.21
C ILE A 83 6.70 2.02 -2.80
N MET A 84 5.93 0.98 -2.47
CA MET A 84 5.96 0.38 -1.13
C MET A 84 7.36 -0.06 -0.65
N PRO A 85 8.22 -0.70 -1.48
CA PRO A 85 9.59 -0.99 -1.08
C PRO A 85 10.42 0.27 -0.79
N LEU A 86 10.22 1.35 -1.58
CA LEU A 86 10.95 2.60 -1.42
C LEU A 86 10.66 3.29 -0.08
N PHE A 87 9.47 3.08 0.48
CA PHE A 87 9.11 3.61 1.81
C PHE A 87 9.84 2.94 2.97
N GLU A 88 10.25 1.69 2.83
CA GLU A 88 10.99 0.95 3.86
C GLU A 88 12.52 1.14 3.71
N LEU A 89 12.97 1.63 2.56
CA LEU A 89 14.39 1.85 2.25
C LEU A 89 14.81 3.28 2.60
N ASN A 90 16.00 3.44 3.19
CA ASN A 90 16.62 4.76 3.31
C ASN A 90 17.20 5.17 1.95
N THR A 91 16.52 6.09 1.27
CA THR A 91 16.83 6.50 -0.11
C THR A 91 17.51 7.88 -0.22
N GLU A 92 17.88 8.53 0.89
CA GLU A 92 18.36 9.93 0.94
C GLU A 92 19.60 10.24 0.07
N ARG A 93 20.41 9.23 -0.27
CA ARG A 93 21.61 9.36 -1.11
C ARG A 93 21.68 8.25 -2.15
N THR A 94 20.53 7.97 -2.77
CA THR A 94 20.39 6.87 -3.73
C THR A 94 19.81 7.37 -5.04
N ILE A 95 20.22 6.75 -6.14
CA ILE A 95 19.59 6.91 -7.45
C ILE A 95 18.59 5.75 -7.59
N ILE A 96 17.33 6.09 -7.86
CA ILE A 96 16.28 5.11 -8.13
C ILE A 96 16.06 5.08 -9.64
N LEU A 97 16.31 3.93 -10.25
CA LEU A 97 16.06 3.69 -11.67
C LEU A 97 14.78 2.84 -11.80
N ILE A 98 13.80 3.38 -12.52
CA ILE A 98 12.53 2.70 -12.79
C ILE A 98 12.39 2.64 -14.30
N ASP A 99 12.32 1.43 -14.84
CA ASP A 99 12.07 1.22 -16.26
C ASP A 99 10.57 1.33 -16.57
N GLU A 100 10.24 2.00 -17.67
CA GLU A 100 8.87 2.29 -18.13
C GLU A 100 7.91 2.71 -17.00
N PRO A 101 8.21 3.75 -16.20
CA PRO A 101 7.43 4.09 -15.00
C PRO A 101 5.94 4.37 -15.30
N GLU A 102 5.63 4.82 -16.51
CA GLU A 102 4.30 5.16 -17.03
C GLU A 102 3.45 3.95 -17.49
N ARG A 103 4.08 2.80 -17.75
CA ARG A 103 3.38 1.61 -18.28
C ARG A 103 2.18 1.20 -17.42
N SER A 104 1.05 0.90 -18.04
CA SER A 104 -0.22 0.53 -17.39
C SER A 104 -0.95 1.66 -16.64
N LEU A 105 -0.47 2.90 -16.73
CA LEU A 105 -1.19 4.08 -16.22
C LEU A 105 -2.13 4.64 -17.30
N GLN A 106 -3.18 5.34 -16.86
CA GLN A 106 -4.10 6.04 -17.76
C GLN A 106 -3.43 7.31 -18.32
N ALA A 107 -3.84 7.74 -19.52
CA ALA A 107 -3.16 8.81 -20.28
C ALA A 107 -3.09 10.15 -19.55
N ASP A 108 -4.12 10.47 -18.76
CA ASP A 108 -4.15 11.62 -17.86
C ASP A 108 -3.04 11.55 -16.80
N ILE A 109 -2.91 10.40 -16.12
CA ILE A 109 -1.85 10.18 -15.13
C ILE A 109 -0.46 10.20 -15.77
N GLN A 110 -0.32 9.67 -16.99
CA GLN A 110 0.96 9.72 -17.71
C GLN A 110 1.38 11.17 -18.05
N THR A 111 0.43 12.00 -18.48
CA THR A 111 0.67 13.42 -18.76
C THR A 111 1.18 14.15 -17.52
N GLU A 112 0.54 13.91 -16.36
CA GLU A 112 0.98 14.50 -15.08
C GLU A 112 2.38 14.07 -14.62
N MET A 113 2.93 12.95 -15.13
CA MET A 113 4.29 12.53 -14.82
C MET A 113 5.35 13.29 -15.63
N ILE A 114 4.98 13.81 -16.81
CA ILE A 114 5.88 14.52 -17.73
C ILE A 114 5.87 16.03 -17.45
N ASP A 115 4.71 16.59 -17.10
CA ASP A 115 4.50 18.03 -16.91
C ASP A 115 5.06 18.58 -15.57
N GLN A 116 6.06 17.93 -14.97
CA GLN A 116 6.71 18.37 -13.72
C GLN A 116 7.85 19.37 -13.94
#